data_AF-A0A640W1E3-F1
#
_entry.id   AF-A0A640W1E3-F1
#
_cell.length_a   1.000
_cell.length_b   1.000
_cell.length_c   1.000
_cell.angle_alpha   90.00
_cell.angle_beta   90.00
_cell.angle_gamma   90.00
#
_symmetry.space_group_name_H-M   'P 1'
#
loop_
_entity.id
_entity.type
_entity.pdbx_description
1 polymer ?
#
loop_
_entity_poly.entity_id
_entity_poly.type
_entity_poly.pdbx_seq_one_letter_code
_entity_poly.pdbx_strand_id
1 'polypeptide(L)' 'MVFTFRSKGKEYTLYTREVKLKGGKIQRIYFFSARKPKSGVPTDKPEGYNVKVNLKTGLPFLKKK' A
#
# COMPACT_ATOMS: atom_id res chain seq x y z
N MET A 1 -2.18 8.48 -11.65
CA MET A 1 -2.93 9.17 -10.57
C MET A 1 -2.58 8.55 -9.24
N VAL A 2 -2.85 9.20 -8.11
CA VAL A 2 -2.57 8.62 -6.78
C VAL A 2 -3.81 7.87 -6.30
N PHE A 3 -3.64 6.64 -5.85
CA PHE A 3 -4.76 5.85 -5.33
C PHE A 3 -5.00 6.12 -3.84
N THR A 4 -6.22 6.50 -3.48
CA THR A 4 -6.67 6.68 -2.10
C THR A 4 -7.81 5.72 -1.76
N PHE A 5 -7.90 5.33 -0.49
CA PHE A 5 -8.92 4.42 0.01
C PHE A 5 -9.36 4.81 1.41
N ARG A 6 -10.67 4.87 1.66
CA ARG A 6 -11.23 5.20 2.96
C ARG A 6 -11.64 3.94 3.72
N SER A 7 -11.21 3.82 4.97
CA SER A 7 -11.57 2.71 5.85
C SER A 7 -11.64 3.13 7.32
N LYS A 8 -12.66 2.66 8.05
CA LYS A 8 -12.91 3.00 9.47
C LYS A 8 -12.74 4.49 9.78
N GLY A 9 -13.28 5.36 8.92
CA GLY A 9 -13.21 6.81 9.09
C GLY A 9 -11.86 7.47 8.77
N LYS A 10 -10.84 6.71 8.35
CA LYS A 10 -9.53 7.23 7.94
C LYS A 10 -9.32 7.10 6.44
N GLU A 11 -8.64 8.07 5.85
CA GLU A 11 -8.17 8.01 4.47
C GLU A 11 -6.76 7.47 4.42
N TYR A 12 -6.51 6.55 3.49
CA TYR A 12 -5.23 5.94 3.26
C TYR A 12 -4.80 6.19 1.82
N THR A 13 -3.56 6.62 1.63
CA THR A 13 -2.93 6.73 0.32
C THR A 13 -2.05 5.50 0.06
N LEU A 14 -2.06 5.01 -1.17
CA LEU A 14 -1.18 3.94 -1.61
C LEU A 14 0.20 4.50 -1.97
N TYR A 15 1.23 3.89 -1.39
CA TYR A 15 2.63 4.19 -1.67
C TYR A 15 3.34 2.95 -2.18
N THR A 16 4.41 3.18 -2.96
CA THR A 16 5.35 2.13 -3.35
C THR A 16 6.76 2.50 -3.02
N ARG A 17 7.59 1.49 -2.74
CA ARG A 17 9.03 1.62 -2.59
C ARG A 17 9.73 0.33 -2.95
N GLU A 18 11.01 0.45 -3.27
CA GLU A 18 11.90 -0.69 -3.45
C GLU A 18 12.57 -1.02 -2.13
N VAL A 19 12.54 -2.30 -1.76
CA VAL A 19 13.19 -2.81 -0.57
C VAL A 19 14.17 -3.91 -0.97
N LYS A 20 15.36 -3.89 -0.37
CA LYS A 20 16.34 -4.97 -0.51
C LYS A 20 16.00 -6.05 0.50
N LEU A 21 15.61 -7.24 0.02
CA LEU A 21 15.36 -8.40 0.86
C LEU A 21 16.68 -9.00 1.36
N LYS A 22 16.60 -9.83 2.42
CA LYS A 22 17.78 -10.48 3.02
C LYS A 22 18.60 -11.29 2.01
N GLY A 23 17.97 -11.86 0.98
CA GLY A 23 18.64 -12.58 -0.11
C GLY A 23 19.22 -11.71 -1.24
N GLY A 24 19.39 -10.40 -1.02
CA GLY A 24 19.97 -9.47 -2.00
C GLY A 24 19.02 -9.01 -3.10
N LYS A 25 17.89 -9.70 -3.32
CA LYS A 25 16.86 -9.33 -4.29
C LYS A 25 16.20 -8.01 -3.92
N ILE A 26 16.08 -7.11 -4.89
CA ILE A 26 15.26 -5.90 -4.79
C ILE A 26 13.82 -6.27 -5.12
N GLN A 27 12.90 -5.94 -4.22
CA GLN A 27 11.46 -6.13 -4.42
C GLN A 27 10.75 -4.79 -4.28
N ARG A 28 9.88 -4.49 -5.24
CA ARG A 28 8.93 -3.39 -5.12
C ARG A 28 7.76 -3.83 -4.26
N ILE A 29 7.52 -3.09 -3.18
CA ILE A 29 6.38 -3.30 -2.29
C ILE A 29 5.38 -2.17 -2.41
N TYR A 30 4.13 -2.48 -2.07
CA TYR A 30 3.03 -1.53 -2.03
C TYR A 30 2.44 -1.54 -0.63
N PHE A 31 2.14 -0.37 -0.09
CA PHE A 31 1.60 -0.25 1.26
C PHE A 31 0.70 0.99 1.37
N PHE A 32 -0.34 0.87 2.19
CA PHE A 32 -1.23 1.98 2.49
C PHE A 32 -0.76 2.74 3.73
N SER A 33 -0.85 4.07 3.68
CA SER A 33 -0.54 4.91 4.83
C SER A 33 -1.54 6.07 4.93
N ALA A 34 -2.04 6.33 6.14
CA ALA A 34 -2.89 7.48 6.44
C ALA A 34 -2.10 8.77 6.70
N ARG A 35 -0.78 8.68 6.73
CA ARG A 35 0.15 9.81 6.90
C ARG A 35 1.24 9.73 5.85
N LYS A 36 1.94 10.84 5.60
CA LYS A 36 3.13 10.85 4.75
C LYS A 36 4.21 9.92 5.34
N PRO A 37 4.61 8.84 4.66
CA PRO A 37 5.62 7.92 5.16
C PRO A 37 7.02 8.53 5.04
N LYS A 38 7.98 8.03 5.84
CA LYS A 38 9.40 8.42 5.74
C LYS A 38 10.06 7.98 4.42
N SER A 39 9.45 7.04 3.71
CA SER A 39 9.99 6.41 2.52
C SER A 39 8.86 5.93 1.61
N GLY A 40 9.11 5.95 0.31
CA GLY A 40 8.16 5.58 -0.72
C GLY A 40 7.45 6.77 -1.35
N VAL A 41 6.92 6.53 -2.55
CA VAL A 41 6.24 7.54 -3.36
C VAL A 41 4.76 7.16 -3.51
N PRO A 42 3.84 8.13 -3.48
CA PRO A 42 2.44 7.88 -3.80
C PRO A 42 2.34 7.26 -5.20
N THR A 43 1.47 6.29 -5.37
CA THR A 43 1.32 5.59 -6.65
C THR A 43 -0.13 5.18 -6.88
N ASP A 44 -0.41 4.79 -8.11
CA ASP A 44 -1.69 4.20 -8.48
C ASP A 44 -1.77 2.72 -8.06
N LYS A 45 -2.98 2.18 -8.03
CA LYS A 45 -3.20 0.76 -7.75
C LYS A 45 -2.75 -0.06 -8.96
N PRO A 46 -1.83 -1.03 -8.79
CA PRO A 46 -1.43 -1.91 -9.88
C PRO A 46 -2.60 -2.77 -10.37
N GLU A 47 -2.56 -3.12 -11.65
CA GLU A 47 -3.53 -4.03 -12.26
C GLU A 47 -3.41 -5.44 -11.67
N GLY A 48 -4.53 -6.17 -11.63
CA GLY A 48 -4.58 -7.50 -11.02
C GLY A 48 -4.59 -7.53 -9.49
N TYR A 49 -4.70 -6.38 -8.81
CA TYR A 49 -4.86 -6.31 -7.35
C TYR A 49 -6.22 -5.72 -6.96
N ASN A 50 -6.79 -6.28 -5.91
CA ASN A 50 -7.96 -5.76 -5.19
C ASN A 50 -7.55 -5.21 -3.83
N VAL A 51 -8.26 -4.19 -3.36
CA VAL A 51 -8.07 -3.68 -1.99
C VAL A 51 -8.93 -4.48 -1.03
N LYS A 52 -8.33 -4.97 0.05
CA LYS A 52 -9.05 -5.55 1.19
C LYS A 52 -8.71 -4.78 2.45
N VAL A 53 -9.60 -4.83 3.43
CA VAL A 53 -9.44 -4.17 4.72
C VAL A 53 -9.27 -5.23 5.80
N ASN A 54 -8.26 -5.08 6.64
CA ASN A 54 -8.16 -5.88 7.85
C ASN A 54 -9.28 -5.45 8.82
N LEU A 55 -10.23 -6.33 9.11
CA LEU A 55 -11.39 -6.01 9.95
C LEU A 55 -11.00 -5.63 11.39
N LYS A 56 -9.89 -6.16 11.92
CA LYS A 56 -9.41 -5.80 13.27
C LYS A 56 -8.86 -4.38 13.28
N THR A 57 -7.88 -4.08 12.43
CA THR A 57 -7.14 -2.79 12.47
C THR A 57 -7.73 -1.68 11.60
N GLY A 58 -8.58 -2.02 10.62
CA GLY A 58 -9.03 -1.10 9.57
C GLY A 58 -7.98 -0.79 8.50
N LEU A 59 -6.80 -1.42 8.54
CA LEU A 59 -5.72 -1.16 7.58
C LEU A 59 -6.05 -1.78 6.21
N PRO A 60 -6.12 -0.98 5.13
CA PRO A 60 -6.23 -1.51 3.79
C PRO A 60 -4.91 -2.13 3.31
N PHE A 61 -5.03 -3.17 2.49
CA PHE A 61 -3.90 -3.86 1.86
C PHE A 61 -4.29 -4.35 0.47
N LEU A 62 -3.30 -4.49 -0.41
CA LEU A 62 -3.51 -5.09 -1.73
C LEU A 62 -3.47 -6.61 -1.62
N LYS A 63 -4.48 -7.26 -2.18
CA LYS A 63 -4.54 -8.70 -2.40
C LYS A 63 -4.54 -8.95 -3.91
N LYS A 64 -3.70 -9.86 -4.39
CA LYS A 64 -3.81 -10.34 -5.77
C LYS A 64 -5.22 -10.89 -6.00
N LYS A 65 -5.78 -10.59 -7.18
CA LYS A 65 -7.03 -11.20 -7.64
C LYS A 65 -6.92 -12.72 -7.57
#